data_AF-A0A8C2FB35-F1
#
_entry.id   AF-A0A8C2FB35-F1
#
_cell.length_a   1.000
_cell.length_b   1.000
_cell.length_c   1.000
_cell.angle_alpha   90.00
_cell.angle_beta   90.00
_cell.angle_gamma   90.00
#
_symmetry.space_group_name_H-M   'P 1'
#
loop_
_entity.id
_entity.type
_entity.pdbx_description
1 polymer ?
#
loop_
_entity_poly.entity_id
_entity_poly.type
_entity_poly.pdbx_seq_one_letter_code
_entity_poly.pdbx_strand_id
1 'polypeptide(L)'
;MGGLDNLVANTAYLKAQSLDDKEIRKRRRSLILPQLENCTDVRATIPKDFEDICEQQPIGKTCFQQFLLASSPEYRAAAEFLDELNDWNLAEAGAKDKARQNIINKFCKADSKSFMAYLTEDMAEKCK
;
A
#
# COMPACT_ATOMS: atom_id res chain seq x y z
N MET A 1 21.86 32.57 29.24
CA MET A 1 21.05 31.63 30.04
C MET A 1 20.24 30.76 29.06
N GLY A 2 20.91 29.87 28.31
CA GLY A 2 20.25 29.13 27.21
C GLY A 2 21.01 27.90 26.70
N GLY A 3 22.29 27.72 27.09
CA GLY A 3 23.04 26.49 26.78
C GLY A 3 22.57 25.28 27.59
N LEU A 4 22.13 25.49 28.85
CA LEU A 4 21.63 24.41 29.72
C LEU A 4 20.28 23.87 29.21
N ASP A 5 19.35 24.76 28.87
CA ASP A 5 18.02 24.37 28.36
C ASP A 5 18.14 23.63 27.02
N ASN A 6 19.06 24.07 26.15
CA ASN A 6 19.34 23.40 24.88
C ASN A 6 19.95 21.99 25.09
N LEU A 7 20.89 21.85 26.03
CA LEU A 7 21.45 20.55 26.39
C LEU A 7 20.39 19.59 26.95
N VAL A 8 19.52 20.08 27.84
CA VAL A 8 18.41 19.30 28.42
C VAL A 8 17.43 18.88 27.32
N ALA A 9 17.04 19.78 26.42
CA ALA A 9 16.15 19.49 25.30
C ALA A 9 16.75 18.44 24.35
N ASN A 10 18.03 18.56 23.98
CA ASN A 10 18.70 17.61 23.09
C ASN A 10 18.84 16.23 23.72
N THR A 11 19.13 16.17 25.02
CA THR A 11 19.23 14.90 25.75
C THR A 11 17.86 14.22 25.84
N ALA A 12 16.79 14.99 26.10
CA ALA A 12 15.42 14.47 26.08
C ALA A 12 15.02 13.98 24.67
N TYR A 13 15.39 14.70 23.62
CA TYR A 13 15.15 14.31 22.24
C TYR A 13 15.84 12.98 21.87
N LEU A 14 17.14 12.84 22.18
CA LEU A 14 17.90 11.61 21.93
C LEU A 14 17.30 10.42 22.68
N LYS A 15 16.84 10.65 23.92
CA LYS A 15 16.15 9.63 24.72
C LYS A 15 14.77 9.26 24.16
N ALA A 16 14.05 10.20 23.55
CA ALA A 16 12.79 9.91 22.88
C ALA A 16 13.00 9.14 21.56
N GLN A 17 14.15 9.32 20.92
CA GLN A 17 14.53 8.59 19.70
C GLN A 17 14.92 7.14 20.00
N SER A 18 15.44 6.85 21.20
CA SER A 18 15.61 5.47 21.66
C SER A 18 14.25 4.85 21.97
N LEU A 19 13.77 4.00 21.06
CA LEU A 19 12.54 3.24 21.24
C LEU A 19 12.71 2.20 22.36
N ASP A 20 12.03 2.41 23.49
CA ASP A 20 11.97 1.42 24.56
C ASP A 20 10.91 0.36 24.23
N ASP A 21 11.33 -0.90 24.07
CA ASP A 21 10.45 -2.05 23.86
C ASP A 21 9.35 -2.18 24.92
N LYS A 22 9.60 -1.71 26.15
CA LYS A 22 8.59 -1.67 27.22
C LYS A 22 7.50 -0.66 26.92
N GLU A 23 7.87 0.50 26.38
CA GLU A 23 6.94 1.55 26.00
C GLU A 23 6.13 1.15 24.75
N ILE A 24 6.76 0.53 23.75
CA ILE A 24 6.06 -0.04 22.59
C ILE A 24 5.03 -1.07 23.04
N ARG A 25 5.41 -1.99 23.93
CA ARG A 25 4.49 -3.00 24.47
C ARG A 25 3.32 -2.39 25.23
N LYS A 26 3.55 -1.30 25.98
CA LYS A 26 2.49 -0.56 26.67
C LYS A 26 1.53 0.08 25.65
N ARG A 27 2.05 0.74 24.62
CA ARG A 27 1.24 1.37 23.55
C ARG A 27 0.43 0.34 22.76
N ARG A 28 0.98 -0.85 22.46
CA ARG A 28 0.24 -1.91 21.77
C ARG A 28 -1.01 -2.37 22.54
N ARG A 29 -0.95 -2.44 23.88
CA ARG A 29 -2.12 -2.82 24.71
C ARG A 29 -3.25 -1.79 24.65
N SER A 30 -2.94 -0.51 24.41
CA SER A 30 -3.97 0.53 24.24
C SER A 30 -4.52 0.61 22.81
N LEU A 31 -3.92 -0.09 21.85
CA LEU A 31 -4.31 -0.06 20.43
C LEU A 31 -5.03 -1.35 20.01
N ILE A 32 -5.88 -1.87 20.89
CA ILE A 32 -6.71 -3.05 20.57
C ILE A 32 -7.88 -2.59 19.70
N LEU A 33 -8.11 -3.31 18.60
CA LEU A 33 -9.24 -3.02 17.73
C LEU A 33 -10.57 -3.28 18.47
N PRO A 34 -11.57 -2.39 18.33
CA PRO A 34 -12.88 -2.61 18.94
C PRO A 34 -13.58 -3.85 18.34
N GLN A 35 -14.54 -4.39 19.09
CA GLN A 35 -15.43 -5.44 18.58
C GLN A 35 -16.28 -4.91 17.41
N LEU A 36 -16.69 -5.81 16.51
CA LEU A 36 -17.40 -5.45 15.27
C LEU A 36 -18.71 -4.68 15.52
N GLU A 37 -19.41 -5.01 16.61
CA GLU A 37 -20.66 -4.35 17.03
C GLU A 37 -20.47 -2.86 17.27
N ASN A 38 -19.32 -2.47 17.83
CA ASN A 38 -18.97 -1.07 18.10
C ASN A 38 -18.57 -0.28 16.84
N CYS A 39 -18.38 -0.97 15.72
CA CYS A 39 -18.03 -0.33 14.44
C CYS A 39 -19.26 -0.01 13.57
N THR A 40 -20.46 -0.40 14.00
CA THR A 40 -21.70 -0.30 13.20
C THR A 40 -22.06 1.15 12.87
N ASP A 41 -22.05 2.04 13.87
CA ASP A 41 -22.33 3.47 13.68
C ASP A 41 -21.29 4.13 12.76
N VAL A 42 -20.01 3.84 13.02
CA VAL A 42 -18.90 4.36 12.20
C VAL A 42 -19.05 3.91 10.74
N ARG A 43 -19.39 2.64 10.51
CA ARG A 43 -19.61 2.08 9.17
C ARG A 43 -20.77 2.77 8.43
N ALA A 44 -21.79 3.23 9.15
CA ALA A 44 -22.91 3.97 8.55
C ALA A 44 -22.53 5.41 8.15
N THR A 45 -21.56 6.00 8.87
CA THR A 45 -21.11 7.38 8.61
C THR A 45 -20.02 7.51 7.55
N ILE A 46 -19.24 6.45 7.30
CA ILE A 46 -18.14 6.48 6.33
C ILE A 46 -18.72 6.53 4.90
N PRO A 47 -18.35 7.54 4.09
CA PRO A 47 -18.69 7.59 2.68
C PRO A 47 -18.11 6.38 1.95
N LYS A 48 -18.90 5.70 1.11
CA LYS A 48 -18.44 4.53 0.33
C LYS A 48 -17.76 4.97 -0.96
N ASP A 49 -16.83 5.90 -0.86
CA ASP A 49 -16.05 6.36 -1.99
C ASP A 49 -14.80 5.50 -2.17
N PHE A 50 -14.58 5.04 -3.40
CA PHE A 50 -13.47 4.15 -3.70
C PHE A 50 -12.12 4.87 -3.61
N GLU A 51 -12.04 6.07 -4.17
CA GLU A 51 -10.81 6.87 -4.20
C GLU A 51 -10.35 7.17 -2.77
N ASP A 52 -11.26 7.66 -1.92
CA ASP A 52 -10.96 7.94 -0.52
C ASP A 52 -10.49 6.67 0.24
N ILE A 53 -11.28 5.60 0.23
CA ILE A 53 -11.01 4.41 1.07
C ILE A 53 -9.86 3.57 0.54
N CYS A 54 -9.80 3.34 -0.77
CA CYS A 54 -8.91 2.35 -1.40
C CYS A 54 -7.64 2.97 -2.00
N GLU A 55 -7.60 4.27 -2.28
CA GLU A 55 -6.41 4.91 -2.86
C GLU A 55 -5.73 5.89 -1.89
N GLN A 56 -6.49 6.81 -1.29
CA GLN A 56 -5.94 7.88 -0.46
C GLN A 56 -5.60 7.43 0.96
N GLN A 57 -6.45 6.61 1.58
CA GLN A 57 -6.24 6.13 2.94
C GLN A 57 -5.23 4.97 2.98
N PRO A 58 -4.04 5.10 3.62
CA PRO A 58 -2.99 4.09 3.54
C PRO A 58 -3.40 2.72 4.11
N ILE A 59 -4.15 2.72 5.21
CA ILE A 59 -4.65 1.48 5.84
C ILE A 59 -5.71 0.85 4.95
N GLY A 60 -6.66 1.63 4.43
CA GLY A 60 -7.71 1.15 3.55
C GLY A 60 -7.15 0.57 2.25
N LYS A 61 -6.20 1.26 1.62
CA LYS A 61 -5.42 0.75 0.48
C LYS A 61 -4.75 -0.59 0.76
N THR A 62 -4.07 -0.70 1.90
CA THR A 62 -3.41 -1.95 2.30
C THR A 62 -4.41 -3.09 2.51
N CYS A 63 -5.52 -2.83 3.21
CA CYS A 63 -6.58 -3.83 3.40
C CYS A 63 -7.24 -4.23 2.09
N PHE A 64 -7.46 -3.28 1.17
CA PHE A 64 -8.02 -3.55 -0.14
C PHE A 64 -7.09 -4.41 -1.01
N GLN A 65 -5.80 -4.10 -1.01
CA GLN A 65 -4.80 -4.93 -1.70
C GLN A 65 -4.75 -6.35 -1.15
N GLN A 66 -4.79 -6.53 0.18
CA GLN A 66 -4.89 -7.85 0.80
C GLN A 66 -6.17 -8.60 0.37
N PHE A 67 -7.29 -7.90 0.29
CA PHE A 67 -8.54 -8.47 -0.22
C PHE A 67 -8.40 -8.91 -1.68
N LEU A 68 -7.84 -8.08 -2.57
CA LEU A 68 -7.64 -8.43 -3.99
C LEU A 68 -6.76 -9.68 -4.14
N LEU A 69 -5.67 -9.76 -3.38
CA LEU A 69 -4.75 -10.91 -3.41
C LEU A 69 -5.42 -12.20 -2.90
N ALA A 70 -6.32 -12.11 -1.92
CA ALA A 70 -7.02 -13.25 -1.33
C ALA A 70 -8.31 -13.66 -2.07
N SER A 71 -8.75 -12.87 -3.04
CA SER A 71 -10.03 -13.06 -3.74
C SER A 71 -9.86 -13.89 -5.03
N SER A 72 -10.40 -13.45 -6.17
CA SER A 72 -10.34 -14.17 -7.45
C SER A 72 -8.99 -14.01 -8.16
N PRO A 73 -8.62 -14.92 -9.07
CA PRO A 73 -7.41 -14.80 -9.88
C PRO A 73 -7.34 -13.51 -10.70
N GLU A 74 -8.49 -13.02 -11.17
CA GLU A 74 -8.60 -11.77 -11.95
C GLU A 74 -8.22 -10.55 -11.11
N TYR A 75 -8.71 -10.48 -9.87
CA TYR A 75 -8.37 -9.40 -8.93
C TYR A 75 -6.95 -9.48 -8.43
N ARG A 76 -6.43 -10.69 -8.23
CA ARG A 76 -5.02 -10.90 -7.92
C ARG A 76 -4.13 -10.40 -9.07
N ALA A 77 -4.46 -10.73 -10.32
CA ALA A 77 -3.72 -10.25 -11.48
C ALA A 77 -3.73 -8.72 -11.56
N ALA A 78 -4.86 -8.07 -11.29
CA ALA A 78 -4.96 -6.61 -11.25
C ALA A 78 -4.09 -5.99 -10.14
N ALA A 79 -4.08 -6.59 -8.94
CA ALA A 79 -3.24 -6.12 -7.84
C ALA A 79 -1.74 -6.28 -8.15
N GLU A 80 -1.33 -7.44 -8.65
CA GLU A 80 0.07 -7.68 -9.06
C GLU A 80 0.51 -6.75 -10.18
N PHE A 81 -0.38 -6.46 -11.14
CA PHE A 81 -0.09 -5.50 -12.21
C PHE A 81 0.16 -4.09 -11.66
N LEU A 82 -0.68 -3.64 -10.72
CA LEU A 82 -0.52 -2.33 -10.09
C LEU A 82 0.80 -2.24 -9.31
N ASP A 83 1.18 -3.31 -8.59
CA ASP A 83 2.46 -3.38 -7.88
C ASP A 83 3.65 -3.32 -8.85
N GLU A 84 3.63 -4.13 -9.92
CA GLU A 84 4.70 -4.13 -10.91
C GLU A 84 4.80 -2.79 -11.66
N LEU A 85 3.68 -2.11 -11.91
CA LEU A 85 3.66 -0.76 -12.48
C LEU A 85 4.30 0.27 -11.54
N ASN A 86 4.00 0.20 -10.24
CA ASN A 86 4.60 1.09 -9.25
C ASN A 86 6.12 0.86 -9.18
N ASP A 87 6.55 -0.40 -9.15
CA ASP A 87 7.96 -0.77 -9.17
C ASP A 87 8.67 -0.28 -10.45
N TRP A 88 8.02 -0.45 -11.61
CA TRP A 88 8.54 0.07 -12.89
C TRP A 88 8.65 1.60 -12.91
N ASN A 89 7.70 2.31 -12.31
CA ASN A 89 7.73 3.76 -12.23
C ASN A 89 8.92 4.26 -11.40
N LEU A 90 9.24 3.54 -10.31
CA LEU A 90 10.34 3.83 -9.39
C LEU A 90 11.70 3.27 -9.86
N ALA A 91 11.72 2.37 -10.85
CA ALA A 91 12.92 1.74 -11.35
C ALA A 91 13.89 2.73 -12.04
N GLU A 92 15.19 2.52 -11.83
CA GLU A 92 16.25 3.23 -12.54
C GLU A 92 16.25 2.89 -14.04
N ALA A 93 16.77 3.81 -14.87
CA ALA A 93 16.73 3.71 -16.33
C ALA A 93 17.23 2.37 -16.89
N GLY A 94 18.28 1.78 -16.30
CA GLY A 94 18.84 0.50 -16.74
C GLY A 94 17.95 -0.73 -16.49
N ALA A 95 17.02 -0.66 -15.53
CA ALA A 95 16.09 -1.75 -15.21
C ALA A 95 14.69 -1.53 -15.80
N LYS A 96 14.36 -0.30 -16.19
CA LYS A 96 13.03 0.12 -16.60
C LYS A 96 12.53 -0.57 -17.88
N ASP A 97 13.41 -0.77 -18.87
CA ASP A 97 13.05 -1.49 -20.11
C ASP A 97 12.73 -2.96 -19.87
N LYS A 98 13.51 -3.62 -19.01
CA LYS A 98 13.29 -5.04 -18.64
C LYS A 98 11.99 -5.20 -17.85
N ALA A 99 11.74 -4.31 -16.88
CA ALA A 99 10.51 -4.30 -16.11
C ALA A 99 9.28 -4.06 -17.01
N ARG A 100 9.35 -3.12 -17.96
CA ARG A 100 8.28 -2.91 -18.96
C ARG A 100 7.99 -4.19 -19.76
N GLN A 101 9.02 -4.84 -20.28
CA GLN A 101 8.83 -6.08 -21.05
C GLN A 101 8.20 -7.20 -20.22
N ASN A 102 8.58 -7.32 -18.94
CA ASN A 102 7.99 -8.31 -18.04
C ASN A 102 6.49 -8.05 -17.83
N ILE A 103 6.10 -6.81 -17.57
CA ILE A 103 4.70 -6.40 -17.39
C ILE A 103 3.87 -6.75 -18.63
N ILE A 104 4.35 -6.37 -19.82
CA ILE A 104 3.66 -6.67 -21.10
C ILE A 104 3.51 -8.17 -21.29
N ASN A 105 4.58 -8.93 -21.07
CA ASN A 105 4.58 -10.38 -21.25
C ASN A 105 3.62 -11.08 -20.28
N LYS A 106 3.50 -10.57 -19.05
CA LYS A 106 2.71 -11.18 -17.98
C LYS A 106 1.24 -10.81 -18.05
N PHE A 107 0.89 -9.58 -18.41
CA PHE A 107 -0.50 -9.09 -18.29
C PHE A 107 -1.19 -8.79 -19.63
N CYS A 108 -0.44 -8.53 -20.71
CA CYS A 108 -0.99 -8.13 -22.02
C CYS A 108 -0.99 -9.23 -23.08
N LYS A 109 -0.36 -10.39 -22.83
CA LYS A 109 -0.35 -11.53 -23.76
C LYS A 109 -1.48 -12.50 -23.45
N ALA A 110 -2.29 -12.84 -24.45
CA ALA A 110 -3.42 -13.76 -24.33
C ALA A 110 -3.04 -15.16 -23.82
N ASP A 111 -1.80 -15.59 -24.08
CA ASP A 111 -1.29 -16.90 -23.62
C ASP A 111 -0.86 -16.90 -22.13
N SER A 112 -0.89 -15.74 -21.46
CA SER A 112 -0.50 -15.62 -20.06
C SER A 112 -1.62 -15.98 -19.10
N LYS A 113 -1.25 -16.59 -17.97
CA LYS A 113 -2.19 -16.92 -16.88
C LYS A 113 -2.77 -15.69 -16.17
N SER A 114 -2.06 -14.57 -16.24
CA SER A 114 -2.48 -13.28 -15.65
C SER A 114 -3.00 -12.31 -16.71
N PHE A 115 -3.41 -12.81 -17.89
CA PHE A 115 -3.92 -11.96 -18.96
C PHE A 115 -5.14 -11.16 -18.49
N MET A 116 -5.08 -9.84 -18.67
CA MET A 116 -6.14 -8.94 -18.24
C MET A 116 -7.02 -8.57 -19.42
N ALA A 117 -8.09 -9.34 -19.63
CA ALA A 117 -8.98 -9.20 -20.78
C ALA A 117 -9.71 -7.84 -20.87
N TYR A 118 -9.74 -7.06 -19.78
CA TYR A 118 -10.31 -5.72 -19.74
C TYR A 118 -9.34 -4.62 -20.21
N LEU A 119 -8.04 -4.90 -20.31
CA LEU A 119 -7.13 -4.03 -21.07
C LEU A 119 -7.48 -4.24 -22.54
N THR A 120 -8.25 -3.30 -23.11
CA THR A 120 -8.71 -3.38 -24.50
C THR A 120 -7.52 -3.61 -25.44
N GLU A 121 -7.75 -4.32 -26.55
CA GLU A 121 -6.70 -4.60 -27.54
C GLU A 121 -5.99 -3.31 -28.02
N ASP A 122 -6.71 -2.19 -28.13
CA ASP A 122 -6.15 -0.87 -28.46
C ASP A 122 -5.12 -0.36 -27.42
N MET A 123 -5.32 -0.64 -26.13
CA MET A 123 -4.37 -0.28 -25.07
C MET A 123 -3.19 -1.24 -25.04
N ALA A 124 -3.41 -2.52 -25.33
CA ALA A 124 -2.33 -3.51 -25.45
C ALA A 124 -1.45 -3.26 -26.69
N GLU A 125 -2.01 -2.75 -27.79
CA GLU A 125 -1.26 -2.36 -28.99
C GLU A 125 -0.37 -1.14 -28.76
N LYS A 126 -0.81 -0.16 -27.97
CA LYS A 126 0.01 1.01 -27.57
C LYS A 126 1.19 0.66 -26.66
N CYS A 127 1.18 -0.53 -26.07
CA CYS A 127 2.27 -1.04 -25.25
C CYS A 127 3.35 -1.79 -26.04
N LYS A 128 3.13 -2.09 -27.34
CA LYS A 128 4.15 -2.68 -28.23
C LYS A 128 5.25 -1.66 -28.56
#